data_AF-A0A7Y2ZBA9-F1
#
_entry.id   AF-A0A7Y2ZBA9-F1
#
_cell.length_a   1.000
_cell.length_b   1.000
_cell.length_c   1.000
_cell.angle_alpha   90.00
_cell.angle_beta   90.00
_cell.angle_gamma   90.00
#
_symmetry.space_group_name_H-M   'P 1'
#
loop_
_entity.id
_entity.type
_entity.pdbx_description
1 polymer ?
#
loop_
_entity_poly.entity_id
_entity_poly.type
_entity_poly.pdbx_seq_one_letter_code
_entity_poly.pdbx_strand_id
1 'polypeptide(L)' 'MPNEYSVQFHDFITIEIENAQAQRAEAEQAGDDHNQSYWSGQLEELTWLRAYLKDHVDLKDFTYYQPGS' A
#
# COMPACT_ATOMS: atom_id res chain seq x y z
N MET A 1 2.99 1.54 23.22
CA MET A 1 3.76 0.64 22.34
C MET A 1 3.00 0.53 21.03
N PRO A 2 3.68 0.55 19.88
CA PRO A 2 3.00 0.24 18.63
C PRO A 2 2.38 -1.14 18.81
N ASN A 3 1.14 -1.31 18.35
CA ASN A 3 0.63 -2.65 18.21
C ASN A 3 1.49 -3.31 17.11
N GLU A 4 2.38 -4.24 17.45
CA GLU A 4 3.28 -4.91 16.49
C GLU A 4 2.51 -5.43 15.26
N TYR A 5 1.26 -5.85 15.47
CA TYR A 5 0.35 -6.23 14.40
C TYR A 5 0.03 -5.09 13.43
N SER A 6 -0.20 -3.86 13.91
CA SER A 6 -0.45 -2.70 13.04
C SER A 6 0.76 -2.38 12.16
N VAL A 7 1.98 -2.42 12.72
CA VAL A 7 3.22 -2.24 11.94
C VAL A 7 3.31 -3.31 10.85
N GLN A 8 3.10 -4.58 11.19
CA GLN A 8 3.12 -5.68 10.22
C GLN A 8 2.07 -5.53 9.12
N PHE A 9 0.87 -5.02 9.44
CA PHE A 9 -0.16 -4.74 8.45
C PHE A 9 0.26 -3.62 7.49
N HIS A 10 0.85 -2.53 8.00
CA HIS A 10 1.33 -1.44 7.15
C HIS A 10 2.50 -1.86 6.27
N ASP A 11 3.41 -2.68 6.79
CA ASP A 11 4.53 -3.23 6.01
C ASP A 11 4.01 -4.16 4.91
N PHE A 12 3.07 -5.04 5.24
CA PHE A 12 2.41 -5.92 4.27
C PHE A 12 1.71 -5.11 3.16
N ILE A 13 0.89 -4.13 3.52
CA ILE A 13 0.19 -3.29 2.53
C ILE A 13 1.20 -2.50 1.67
N THR A 14 2.32 -2.06 2.25
CA THR A 14 3.38 -1.37 1.49
C THR A 14 3.98 -2.28 0.43
N ILE A 15 4.31 -3.52 0.78
CA ILE A 15 4.82 -4.53 -0.16
C ILE A 15 3.81 -4.82 -1.26
N GLU A 16 2.52 -4.97 -0.92
CA GLU A 16 1.47 -5.21 -1.92
C GLU A 16 1.27 -4.02 -2.88
N ILE A 17 1.42 -2.78 -2.39
CA ILE A 17 1.40 -1.59 -3.25
C ILE A 17 2.58 -1.61 -4.22
N GLU A 18 3.79 -1.91 -3.75
CA GLU A 18 4.99 -2.01 -4.60
C GLU A 18 4.82 -3.10 -5.66
N ASN A 19 4.29 -4.27 -5.28
CA ASN A 19 4.00 -5.36 -6.21
C ASN A 19 2.97 -4.95 -7.26
N ALA A 20 1.85 -4.32 -6.86
CA ALA A 20 0.83 -3.86 -7.79
C ALA A 20 1.34 -2.76 -8.73
N GLN A 21 2.23 -1.88 -8.27
CA GLN A 21 2.90 -0.89 -9.13
C GLN A 21 3.79 -1.57 -10.18
N ALA A 22 4.59 -2.56 -9.79
CA ALA A 22 5.43 -3.32 -10.71
C ALA A 22 4.58 -4.04 -11.76
N GLN A 23 3.52 -4.72 -11.35
CA GLN A 23 2.60 -5.44 -12.25
C GLN A 23 1.85 -4.49 -13.20
N ARG A 24 1.44 -3.31 -12.73
CA ARG A 24 0.86 -2.28 -13.60
C ARG A 24 1.85 -1.80 -14.65
N ALA A 25 3.11 -1.57 -14.28
CA ALA A 25 4.16 -1.16 -15.20
C ALA A 25 4.47 -2.24 -16.25
N GLU A 26 4.46 -3.52 -15.85
CA GLU A 26 4.58 -4.65 -16.77
C GLU A 26 3.41 -4.69 -17.77
N ALA A 27 2.18 -4.50 -17.28
CA ALA A 27 0.98 -4.46 -18.14
C ALA A 27 0.99 -3.27 -19.12
N GLU A 28 1.50 -2.10 -18.69
CA GLU A 28 1.68 -0.93 -19.55
C GLU A 28 2.71 -1.19 -20.66
N GLN A 29 3.84 -1.81 -20.33
CA GLN A 29 4.85 -2.21 -21.31
C GLN A 29 4.33 -3.25 -22.31
N ALA A 30 3.45 -4.15 -21.85
CA ALA A 30 2.83 -5.17 -22.68
C ALA A 30 1.64 -4.67 -23.53
N GLY A 31 1.13 -3.47 -23.27
CA GLY A 31 -0.10 -2.96 -23.89
C GLY A 31 -1.36 -3.72 -23.44
N ASP A 32 -1.36 -4.28 -22.24
CA ASP A 32 -2.48 -5.04 -21.67
C ASP A 32 -3.39 -4.11 -20.86
N ASP A 33 -4.33 -3.47 -21.54
CA ASP A 33 -5.24 -2.49 -20.94
C ASP A 33 -6.12 -3.08 -19.82
N HIS A 34 -6.47 -4.37 -19.92
CA HIS A 34 -7.26 -5.05 -18.90
C HIS A 34 -6.48 -5.15 -17.60
N ASN A 35 -5.25 -5.65 -17.67
CA ASN A 35 -4.40 -5.78 -16.48
C ASN A 35 -3.97 -4.41 -15.93
N GLN A 36 -3.72 -3.41 -16.80
CA GLN A 36 -3.50 -2.04 -16.34
C GLN A 36 -4.67 -1.52 -15.51
N SER A 37 -5.91 -1.71 -15.98
CA SER A 37 -7.11 -1.27 -15.25
C SER A 37 -7.29 -2.04 -13.94
N TYR A 38 -7.06 -3.35 -13.94
CA TYR A 38 -7.14 -4.19 -12.75
C TYR A 38 -6.14 -3.72 -11.67
N TRP A 39 -4.86 -3.57 -12.03
CA TRP A 39 -3.82 -3.16 -11.09
C TRP A 39 -4.00 -1.70 -10.63
N SER A 40 -4.57 -0.84 -11.47
CA SER A 40 -4.94 0.53 -11.05
C SER A 40 -6.00 0.50 -9.95
N GLY A 41 -7.03 -0.33 -10.08
CA GLY A 41 -8.04 -0.51 -9.03
C GLY A 41 -7.46 -1.09 -7.74
N GLN A 42 -6.60 -2.10 -7.84
CA GLN A 42 -5.91 -2.66 -6.66
C GLN A 42 -5.06 -1.61 -5.94
N LEU A 43 -4.36 -0.74 -6.68
CA LEU A 43 -3.58 0.36 -6.08
C LEU A 43 -4.45 1.36 -5.33
N GLU A 44 -5.62 1.71 -5.87
CA GLU A 44 -6.58 2.58 -5.19
C GLU A 44 -7.08 1.96 -3.88
N GLU A 45 -7.48 0.69 -3.93
CA GLU A 45 -7.99 -0.05 -2.75
C GLU A 45 -6.93 -0.16 -1.65
N LEU A 46 -5.69 -0.55 -2.01
CA LEU A 46 -4.60 -0.69 -1.05
C LEU A 46 -4.19 0.66 -0.45
N THR A 47 -4.16 1.72 -1.26
CA THR A 47 -3.84 3.07 -0.77
C THR A 47 -4.93 3.58 0.16
N TRP A 48 -6.20 3.37 -0.19
CA TRP A 48 -7.34 3.70 0.65
C TRP A 48 -7.30 2.93 1.98
N LEU A 49 -7.04 1.62 1.95
CA LEU A 49 -6.97 0.78 3.13
C LEU A 49 -5.86 1.26 4.07
N ARG A 50 -4.66 1.55 3.53
CA ARG A 50 -3.53 2.07 4.31
C ARG A 50 -3.88 3.39 5.01
N ALA A 51 -4.53 4.30 4.29
CA ALA A 51 -4.98 5.57 4.86
C ALA A 51 -6.04 5.37 5.95
N TYR A 52 -7.02 4.50 5.71
CA TYR A 52 -8.05 4.17 6.69
C TYR A 52 -7.47 3.60 7.98
N LEU A 53 -6.52 2.66 7.88
CA LEU A 53 -5.84 2.09 9.05
C LEU A 53 -5.09 3.16 9.83
N LYS A 54 -4.39 4.05 9.13
CA LYS A 54 -3.67 5.18 9.74
C LYS A 54 -4.60 6.14 10.50
N ASP A 55 -5.75 6.46 9.93
CA ASP A 55 -6.65 7.47 10.50
C ASP A 55 -7.54 6.92 11.62
N HIS A 56 -7.86 5.62 11.57
CA HIS A 56 -8.89 5.02 12.42
C HIS A 56 -8.43 3.89 13.34
N VAL A 57 -7.33 3.21 13.01
CA VAL A 57 -6.87 2.01 13.73
C VAL A 57 -5.56 2.28 14.45
N ASP A 58 -4.68 3.05 13.85
CA ASP A 58 -3.42 3.41 14.47
C ASP A 58 -3.65 4.36 15.66
N LEU A 59 -2.90 4.13 16.73
CA LEU A 59 -2.95 5.00 17.90
C LEU A 59 -2.45 6.38 17.47
N LYS A 60 -3.24 7.44 17.74
CA LYS A 60 -3.03 8.83 17.28
C LYS A 60 -1.64 9.44 17.49
N ASP A 61 -0.82 8.84 18.37
CA ASP A 61 0.53 9.31 18.70
C ASP A 61 1.65 8.47 18.05
N PHE A 62 1.33 7.57 17.10
CA PHE A 62 2.31 6.72 16.44
C PHE A 62 2.64 7.18 15.02
N THR A 63 3.82 7.80 14.85
CA THR A 63 4.39 8.13 13.55
C THR A 63 5.11 6.91 13.00
N TYR A 64 4.54 6.24 12.01
CA TYR A 64 5.19 5.12 11.33
C TYR A 64 6.27 5.67 10.40
N TYR A 65 7.52 5.33 10.72
CA TYR A 65 8.74 5.56 9.94
C TYR A 65 9.14 7.03 9.70
N GLN A 66 10.22 7.47 10.35
CA GLN A 66 11.05 8.58 9.85
C GLN A 66 12.12 7.97 8.92
N PRO A 67 12.22 8.39 7.64
CA PRO A 67 13.36 8.01 6.83
C PRO A 67 14.62 8.63 7.45
N GLY A 68 15.62 7.77 7.71
CA GLY A 68 16.86 8.12 8.39
C GLY A 68 17.63 9.26 7.72
N SER A 69 18.30 10.05 8.58
CA SER A 69 19.30 11.08 8.23
C SER A 69 20.57 10.49 7.62
#